data_AF-A0A544YE34-F1
#
_entry.id   AF-A0A544YE34-F1
#
_cell.length_a   1.000
_cell.length_b   1.000
_cell.length_c   1.000
_cell.angle_alpha   90.00
_cell.angle_beta   90.00
_cell.angle_gamma   90.00
#
_symmetry.space_group_name_H-M   'P 1'
#
loop_
_entity.id
_entity.type
_entity.pdbx_description
1 polymer ?
#
loop_
_entity_poly.entity_id
_entity_poly.type
_entity_poly.pdbx_seq_one_letter_code
_entity_poly.pdbx_strand_id
1 'polypeptide(L)'
;MPGYEVAASFIRKFAGTVSGSADGVRRLGDATPRFQGWNLAPLAGIPIVGLTVVHRFNTISDTWSGAAAILGDALHTDGETLVRAADNYVAAEKASKATIQQPRP
;
A
#
# COMPACT_ATOMS: atom_id res chain seq x y z
N MET A 1 -6.40 20.47 -23.19
CA MET A 1 -5.27 19.53 -22.99
C MET A 1 -5.46 18.36 -23.95
N PRO A 2 -4.41 17.88 -24.64
CA PRO A 2 -4.44 16.62 -25.40
C PRO A 2 -5.09 15.48 -24.61
N GLY A 3 -5.87 14.62 -25.27
CA GLY A 3 -6.58 13.51 -24.61
C GLY A 3 -5.66 12.56 -23.81
N TYR A 4 -4.41 12.37 -24.27
CA TYR A 4 -3.46 11.50 -23.56
C TYR A 4 -2.99 12.06 -22.22
N GLU A 5 -2.91 13.39 -22.08
CA GLU A 5 -2.51 14.04 -20.82
C GLU A 5 -3.61 13.88 -19.77
N VAL A 6 -4.87 13.92 -20.21
CA VAL A 6 -6.03 13.69 -19.36
C VAL A 6 -6.04 12.24 -18.87
N ALA A 7 -5.87 11.28 -19.78
CA ALA A 7 -5.80 9.86 -19.41
C ALA A 7 -4.63 9.55 -18.45
N ALA A 8 -3.42 10.05 -18.74
CA ALA A 8 -2.28 9.90 -17.86
C ALA A 8 -2.50 10.58 -16.50
N SER A 9 -3.18 11.73 -16.46
CA SER A 9 -3.56 12.39 -15.21
C SER A 9 -4.50 11.53 -14.36
N PHE A 10 -5.49 10.87 -14.97
CA PHE A 10 -6.37 9.94 -14.25
C PHE A 10 -5.61 8.74 -13.70
N ILE A 11 -4.72 8.13 -14.49
CA ILE A 11 -3.90 6.99 -14.04
C ILE A 11 -3.00 7.41 -12.87
N ARG A 12 -2.35 8.58 -12.94
CA ARG A 12 -1.52 9.10 -11.84
C ARG A 12 -2.34 9.40 -10.59
N LYS A 13 -3.55 9.95 -10.73
CA LYS A 13 -4.46 10.18 -9.58
C LYS A 13 -4.84 8.87 -8.91
N PHE A 14 -5.22 7.87 -9.70
CA PHE A 14 -5.56 6.55 -9.20
C PHE A 14 -4.36 5.90 -8.50
N ALA A 15 -3.17 5.97 -9.10
CA ALA A 15 -1.92 5.50 -8.48
C ALA A 15 -1.67 6.19 -7.13
N GLY A 16 -1.90 7.51 -7.03
CA GLY A 16 -1.80 8.24 -5.77
C GLY A 16 -2.79 7.75 -4.71
N THR A 17 -4.02 7.40 -5.10
CA THR A 17 -5.00 6.77 -4.20
C THR A 17 -4.51 5.41 -3.71
N VAL A 18 -4.00 4.57 -4.61
CA VAL A 18 -3.46 3.24 -4.27
C VAL A 18 -2.28 3.36 -3.30
N SER A 19 -1.33 4.28 -3.54
CA SER A 19 -0.23 4.55 -2.62
C SER A 19 -0.72 5.10 -1.27
N GLY A 20 -1.73 5.97 -1.26
CA GLY A 20 -2.34 6.45 -0.02
C GLY A 20 -3.02 5.33 0.77
N SER A 21 -3.63 4.35 0.08
CA SER A 21 -4.15 3.13 0.73
C SER A 21 -3.02 2.27 1.30
N ALA A 22 -1.89 2.13 0.60
CA ALA A 22 -0.72 1.43 1.11
C ALA A 22 -0.23 2.02 2.44
N ASP A 23 -0.13 3.35 2.52
CA ASP A 23 0.26 4.05 3.75
C ASP A 23 -0.78 3.85 4.86
N GLY A 24 -2.07 3.88 4.52
CA GLY A 24 -3.15 3.61 5.47
C GLY A 24 -3.06 2.21 6.07
N VAL A 25 -2.82 1.19 5.23
CA VAL A 25 -2.67 -0.20 5.64
C VAL A 25 -1.41 -0.39 6.51
N ARG A 26 -0.29 0.24 6.15
CA ARG A 26 0.94 0.19 6.97
C ARG A 26 0.76 0.83 8.33
N ARG A 27 0.12 2.01 8.40
CA ARG A 27 -0.21 2.67 9.69
C ARG A 27 -1.13 1.83 10.56
N LEU A 28 -2.09 1.16 9.93
CA LEU A 28 -2.90 0.14 10.59
C LEU A 28 -1.95 -0.92 11.17
N GLY A 29 -1.07 -1.52 10.36
CA GLY A 29 0.01 -2.43 10.75
C GLY A 29 0.79 -2.00 12.00
N ASP A 30 1.24 -0.75 12.02
CA ASP A 30 2.02 -0.18 13.12
C ASP A 30 1.19 0.01 14.40
N ALA A 31 -0.12 0.26 14.26
CA ALA A 31 -1.05 0.44 15.36
C ALA A 31 -1.53 -0.89 15.98
N THR A 32 -1.01 -2.03 15.53
CA THR A 32 -1.41 -3.35 16.06
C THR A 32 -1.16 -3.43 17.57
N PRO A 33 -2.17 -3.80 18.39
CA PRO A 33 -2.00 -3.89 19.83
C PRO A 33 -1.04 -5.02 20.22
N ARG A 34 -0.20 -4.74 21.24
CA ARG A 34 0.60 -5.74 21.96
C ARG A 34 0.10 -5.86 23.39
N PHE A 35 -0.20 -7.09 23.78
CA PHE A 35 -0.71 -7.42 25.10
C PHE A 35 0.46 -7.88 25.97
N GLN A 36 1.18 -6.93 26.57
CA GLN A 36 2.33 -7.13 27.46
C GLN A 36 2.31 -6.10 28.61
N GLY A 37 2.95 -6.38 29.75
CA GLY A 37 3.12 -5.41 30.84
C GLY A 37 1.84 -5.11 31.66
N TRP A 38 1.61 -3.84 32.03
CA TRP A 38 0.51 -3.39 32.92
C TRP A 38 -0.90 -3.78 32.42
N ASN A 39 -1.08 -4.01 31.12
CA ASN A 39 -2.32 -4.53 30.53
C ASN A 39 -2.70 -5.95 31.00
N LEU A 40 -1.76 -6.66 31.64
CA LEU A 40 -1.95 -8.00 32.20
C LEU A 40 -2.19 -8.00 33.70
N ALA A 41 -2.12 -6.84 34.36
CA ALA A 41 -2.38 -6.71 35.80
C ALA A 41 -3.74 -7.31 36.24
N PRO A 42 -4.84 -7.20 35.46
CA PRO A 42 -6.11 -7.85 35.80
C PRO A 42 -6.10 -9.38 35.63
N LEU A 43 -5.16 -9.92 34.84
CA LEU A 43 -5.05 -11.36 34.52
C LEU A 43 -3.99 -12.07 35.39
N ALA A 44 -3.21 -11.33 36.18
CA ALA A 44 -2.13 -11.87 37.01
C ALA A 44 -2.59 -12.91 38.06
N GLY A 45 -3.88 -12.94 38.40
CA GLY A 45 -4.47 -13.91 39.33
C GLY A 45 -4.93 -15.24 38.71
N ILE A 46 -4.93 -15.38 37.37
CA ILE A 46 -5.42 -16.59 36.68
C ILE A 46 -4.34 -17.10 35.70
N PRO A 47 -3.34 -17.84 36.18
CA PRO A 47 -2.09 -18.08 35.45
C PRO A 47 -2.27 -18.81 34.11
N ILE A 48 -3.15 -19.81 34.01
CA ILE A 48 -3.31 -20.61 32.78
C ILE A 48 -4.13 -19.87 31.72
N VAL A 49 -5.21 -19.20 32.12
CA VAL A 49 -6.07 -18.44 31.20
C VAL A 49 -5.36 -17.17 30.74
N GLY A 50 -4.70 -16.47 31.66
CA GLY A 50 -3.94 -15.26 31.36
C GLY A 50 -2.84 -15.50 30.32
N LEU A 51 -1.95 -16.46 30.55
CA LEU A 51 -0.84 -16.73 29.61
C LEU A 51 -1.32 -17.26 28.25
N THR A 52 -2.25 -18.21 28.23
CA THR A 52 -2.70 -18.83 26.97
C THR A 52 -3.47 -17.84 26.09
N VAL A 53 -4.35 -17.04 26.68
CA VAL A 53 -5.18 -16.08 25.95
C VAL A 53 -4.33 -14.90 25.45
N VAL A 54 -3.38 -14.42 26.27
CA VAL A 54 -2.46 -13.34 25.89
C VAL A 54 -1.53 -13.77 24.78
N HIS A 55 -0.97 -14.98 24.87
CA HIS A 55 -0.17 -15.54 23.79
C HIS A 55 -0.98 -15.62 22.49
N ARG A 56 -2.21 -16.16 22.56
CA ARG A 56 -3.11 -16.23 21.40
C ARG A 56 -3.42 -14.85 20.80
N PHE A 57 -3.72 -13.85 21.63
CA PHE A 57 -3.98 -12.50 21.13
C PHE A 57 -2.75 -11.85 20.51
N ASN A 58 -1.56 -12.02 21.10
CA ASN A 58 -0.32 -11.56 20.50
C ASN A 58 -0.03 -12.25 19.16
N THR A 59 -0.27 -13.57 19.04
CA THR A 59 -0.15 -14.29 17.76
C THR A 59 -1.11 -13.76 16.70
N ILE A 60 -2.36 -13.45 17.08
CA ILE A 60 -3.34 -12.82 16.16
C ILE A 60 -2.85 -11.44 15.74
N SER A 61 -2.38 -10.62 16.68
CA SER A 61 -1.77 -9.33 16.39
C SER A 61 -0.58 -9.46 15.43
N ASP A 62 0.35 -10.38 15.67
CA ASP A 62 1.48 -10.65 14.79
C ASP A 62 1.05 -11.00 13.37
N THR A 63 0.08 -11.91 13.26
CA THR A 63 -0.47 -12.34 11.96
C THR A 63 -1.10 -11.17 11.22
N TRP A 64 -1.87 -10.35 11.94
CA TRP A 64 -2.51 -9.17 11.36
C TRP A 64 -1.48 -8.13 10.90
N SER A 65 -0.46 -7.85 11.72
CA SER A 65 0.61 -6.91 11.39
C SER A 65 1.38 -7.38 10.15
N GLY A 66 1.70 -8.67 10.07
CA GLY A 66 2.32 -9.28 8.88
C GLY A 66 1.44 -9.18 7.63
N ALA A 67 0.14 -9.45 7.74
CA ALA A 67 -0.80 -9.33 6.62
C ALA A 67 -0.92 -7.87 6.15
N ALA A 68 -0.97 -6.90 7.07
CA ALA A 68 -0.98 -5.48 6.76
C ALA A 68 0.32 -5.06 6.04
N ALA A 69 1.48 -5.54 6.48
CA ALA A 69 2.74 -5.27 5.79
C ALA A 69 2.73 -5.78 4.33
N ILE A 70 2.32 -7.04 4.11
CA ILE A 70 2.24 -7.63 2.77
C ILE A 70 1.27 -6.85 1.87
N LEU A 71 0.09 -6.52 2.38
CA LEU A 71 -0.91 -5.77 1.62
C LEU A 71 -0.41 -4.34 1.31
N GLY A 72 0.22 -3.69 2.28
CA GLY A 72 0.83 -2.37 2.09
C GLY A 72 1.91 -2.39 1.00
N ASP A 73 2.78 -3.39 1.00
CA ASP A 73 3.85 -3.53 0.00
C ASP A 73 3.31 -3.82 -1.40
N ALA A 74 2.28 -4.67 -1.50
CA ALA A 74 1.60 -4.94 -2.77
C ALA A 74 0.97 -3.67 -3.35
N LEU A 75 0.18 -2.94 -2.55
CA LEU A 75 -0.43 -1.68 -2.97
C LEU A 75 0.62 -0.64 -3.37
N HIS A 76 1.71 -0.54 -2.62
CA HIS A 76 2.81 0.37 -2.97
C HIS A 76 3.43 0.05 -4.34
N THR A 77 3.72 -1.24 -4.57
CA THR A 77 4.29 -1.74 -5.84
C THR A 77 3.35 -1.51 -7.02
N ASP A 78 2.05 -1.76 -6.82
CA ASP A 78 1.03 -1.52 -7.83
C ASP A 78 0.91 -0.03 -8.16
N GLY A 79 0.96 0.84 -7.14
CA GLY A 79 0.99 2.28 -7.29
C GLY A 79 2.18 2.75 -8.14
N GLU A 80 3.39 2.27 -7.87
CA GLU A 80 4.58 2.58 -8.69
C GLU A 80 4.42 2.10 -10.13
N THR A 81 3.88 0.91 -10.32
CA THR A 81 3.66 0.33 -11.65
C THR A 81 2.69 1.17 -12.47
N LEU A 82 1.61 1.65 -11.86
CA LEU A 82 0.64 2.54 -12.50
C LEU A 82 1.26 3.89 -12.90
N VAL A 83 2.13 4.47 -12.04
CA VAL A 83 2.86 5.70 -12.39
C VAL A 83 3.75 5.48 -13.61
N ARG A 84 4.53 4.39 -13.62
CA ARG A 84 5.39 4.03 -14.77
C ARG A 84 4.57 3.81 -16.04
N ALA A 85 3.41 3.17 -15.95
CA ALA A 85 2.50 3.00 -17.08
C ALA A 85 2.02 4.35 -17.63
N ALA A 86 1.63 5.29 -16.76
CA ALA A 86 1.22 6.62 -17.18
C ALA A 86 2.37 7.38 -17.88
N ASP A 87 3.59 7.27 -17.36
CA ASP A 87 4.76 7.92 -17.93
C ASP A 87 5.12 7.33 -19.30
N ASN A 88 5.08 6.00 -19.43
CA ASN A 88 5.30 5.30 -20.70
C ASN A 88 4.25 5.69 -21.74
N TYR A 89 2.99 5.82 -21.34
CA TYR A 89 1.91 6.25 -22.23
C TYR A 89 2.15 7.67 -22.77
N VAL A 90 2.53 8.61 -21.89
CA VAL A 90 2.89 9.99 -22.30
C VAL A 90 4.10 9.99 -23.24
N ALA A 91 5.12 9.18 -22.96
CA ALA A 91 6.31 9.08 -23.79
C ALA A 91 6.00 8.53 -25.19
N ALA A 92 5.20 7.47 -25.27
CA ALA A 92 4.77 6.87 -26.54
C ALA A 92 3.98 7.86 -27.40
N GLU A 93 3.06 8.60 -26.80
CA GLU A 93 2.25 9.61 -27.49
C GLU A 93 3.10 10.78 -28.03
N LYS A 94 4.09 11.24 -27.25
CA LYS A 94 5.03 12.27 -27.70
C LYS A 94 5.91 11.78 -28.86
N ALA A 95 6.41 10.53 -28.77
CA ALA A 95 7.22 9.93 -29.83
C ALA A 95 6.43 9.73 -31.14
N SER A 96 5.16 9.30 -31.04
CA SER A 96 4.25 9.17 -32.17
C SER A 96 4.05 10.51 -32.88
N LYS A 97 3.78 11.59 -32.13
CA LYS A 97 3.64 12.94 -32.70
C LYS A 97 4.91 13.46 -33.36
N ALA A 98 6.08 13.23 -32.74
CA ALA A 98 7.36 13.64 -33.31
C ALA A 98 7.64 12.93 -34.66
N THR A 99 7.27 11.66 -34.76
CA THR A 99 7.42 10.86 -35.98
C THR A 99 6.51 11.36 -37.10
N ILE A 100 5.29 11.79 -36.78
CA ILE A 100 4.34 12.35 -37.77
C ILE A 100 4.79 13.73 -38.28
N GLN A 101 5.48 14.51 -37.45
CA GLN A 101 5.94 15.87 -37.80
C GLN A 101 7.27 15.89 -38.58
N GLN A 102 8.04 14.80 -38.62
CA GLN A 102 9.18 14.68 -39.52
C GLN A 102 8.71 14.23 -40.91
N PRO A 103 8.78 15.09 -41.94
CA PRO A 103 8.63 14.60 -43.31
C PRO A 103 9.79 13.63 -43.57
N ARG A 104 9.48 12.43 -44.08
CA ARG A 104 10.52 11.50 -44.58
C ARG A 104 11.40 12.26 -45.59
N PRO A 105 12.74 12.07 -45.55
CA PRO A 105 13.65 12.69 -46.51
C PRO A 105 13.37 12.23 -47.94
#